data_AF-A0A933CFS5-F1
#
_entry.id   AF-A0A933CFS5-F1
#
_cell.length_a   1.000
_cell.length_b   1.000
_cell.length_c   1.000
_cell.angle_alpha   90.00
_cell.angle_beta   90.00
_cell.angle_gamma   90.00
#
_symmetry.space_group_name_H-M   'P 1'
#
loop_
_entity.id
_entity.type
_entity.pdbx_description
1 polymer ?
#
loop_
_entity_poly.entity_id
_entity_poly.type
_entity_poly.pdbx_seq_one_letter_code
_entity_poly.pdbx_strand_id
1 'polypeptide(L)'
;MGKADPADVYAIALQPPPVWWKRLLWRPSPACAHADALAAIVLNPDWVRLRNGAQAAVRQPPRPSITVCPECLLQLLEPELTAPNRRVVAFEPAKEGLSALAFIEQDHLGDSGLPAEDLIHCQSLVAEPLGGCQKCGQPAMHLLVKRSSTSEKGKLVTFRGGKEYYCPAHGAERLLGLLRERLPQRPVGCINFPYGERGLYIPAD
;
A
#
# COMPACT_ATOMS: atom_id res chain seq x y z
N MET A 1 23.45 11.84 15.56
CA MET A 1 22.13 11.19 15.53
C MET A 1 22.31 9.78 15.01
N GLY A 2 22.16 8.77 15.87
CA GLY A 2 22.31 7.37 15.48
C GLY A 2 21.22 6.98 14.48
N LYS A 3 21.59 6.31 13.38
CA LYS A 3 20.61 5.67 12.50
C LYS A 3 19.96 4.56 13.32
N ALA A 4 18.64 4.59 13.49
CA ALA A 4 17.92 3.46 14.04
C ALA A 4 18.23 2.22 13.19
N ASP A 5 18.54 1.10 13.84
CA ASP A 5 18.69 -0.16 13.14
C ASP A 5 17.33 -0.47 12.47
N PRO A 6 17.28 -0.76 11.17
CA PRO A 6 16.05 -1.24 10.53
C PRO A 6 15.36 -2.36 11.32
N ALA A 7 16.13 -3.24 11.99
CA ALA A 7 15.58 -4.32 12.81
C ALA A 7 14.82 -3.82 14.06
N ASP A 8 15.13 -2.63 14.59
CA ASP A 8 14.43 -2.02 15.73
C ASP A 8 13.14 -1.32 15.31
N VAL A 9 12.98 -1.04 14.01
CA VAL A 9 11.83 -0.29 13.45
C VAL A 9 10.71 -1.23 13.02
N TYR A 10 11.05 -2.44 12.62
CA TYR A 10 10.09 -3.42 12.09
C TYR A 10 9.97 -4.61 13.03
N ALA A 11 8.74 -5.04 13.30
CA ALA A 11 8.46 -6.22 14.12
C ALA A 11 8.72 -7.55 13.37
N ILE A 12 9.74 -7.60 12.50
CA ILE A 12 10.16 -8.80 11.76
C ILE A 12 11.69 -8.92 11.75
N ALA A 13 12.19 -10.15 11.66
CA ALA A 13 13.63 -10.39 11.57
C ALA A 13 14.18 -9.95 10.19
N LEU A 14 15.14 -9.02 10.20
CA LEU A 14 15.83 -8.52 9.02
C LEU A 14 17.28 -9.00 8.98
N GLN A 15 17.73 -9.38 7.79
CA GLN A 15 19.11 -9.73 7.49
C GLN A 15 19.79 -8.55 6.79
N PRO A 16 21.06 -8.25 7.15
CA PRO A 16 21.83 -7.25 6.45
C PRO A 16 22.11 -7.71 5.01
N PRO A 17 22.25 -6.78 4.07
CA PRO A 17 22.53 -7.16 2.70
C PRO A 17 23.92 -7.83 2.55
N PRO A 18 24.07 -8.80 1.63
CA PRO A 18 25.32 -9.52 1.44
C PRO A 18 26.45 -8.58 0.97
N VAL A 19 27.59 -8.67 1.65
CA VAL A 19 28.68 -7.67 1.62
C VAL A 19 29.37 -7.56 0.26
N TRP A 20 29.39 -8.64 -0.53
CA TRP A 20 30.10 -8.71 -1.82
C TRP A 20 29.32 -8.10 -3.00
N TRP A 21 28.00 -7.84 -2.85
CA TRP A 21 27.14 -7.28 -3.90
C TRP A 21 27.09 -5.74 -3.92
N LYS A 22 27.75 -5.05 -2.97
CA LYS A 22 27.73 -3.59 -2.79
C LYS A 22 28.17 -2.75 -4.02
N ARG A 23 28.63 -3.36 -5.12
CA ARG A 23 29.19 -2.66 -6.28
C ARG A 23 28.44 -2.80 -7.61
N LEU A 24 27.54 -3.76 -7.79
CA LEU A 24 27.05 -4.06 -9.15
C LEU A 24 25.56 -3.79 -9.43
N LEU A 25 24.66 -3.86 -8.46
CA LEU A 25 23.24 -3.68 -8.70
C LEU A 25 22.59 -2.94 -7.53
N TRP A 26 21.69 -2.02 -7.88
CA TRP A 26 20.69 -1.32 -7.07
C TRP A 26 20.77 -1.41 -5.53
N ARG A 27 20.71 -0.24 -4.87
CA ARG A 27 20.79 -0.02 -3.41
C ARG A 27 20.32 -1.22 -2.57
N PRO A 28 21.23 -1.89 -1.84
CA PRO A 28 20.87 -3.06 -1.06
C PRO A 28 20.10 -2.65 0.21
N SER A 29 18.80 -2.97 0.26
CA SER A 29 17.99 -2.88 1.47
C SER A 29 18.14 -4.12 2.34
N PRO A 30 18.02 -4.01 3.67
CA PRO A 30 17.81 -5.17 4.54
C PRO A 30 16.63 -6.01 4.03
N ALA A 31 16.72 -7.32 4.17
CA ALA A 31 15.70 -8.25 3.69
C ALA A 31 15.16 -9.10 4.84
N CYS A 32 13.88 -9.47 4.80
CA CYS A 32 13.39 -10.47 5.76
C CYS A 32 14.08 -11.82 5.52
N ALA A 33 14.21 -12.64 6.57
CA ALA A 33 14.85 -13.96 6.47
C ALA A 33 14.17 -14.92 5.46
N HIS A 34 12.91 -14.63 5.08
CA HIS A 34 12.11 -15.40 4.13
C HIS A 34 12.14 -14.85 2.71
N ALA A 35 12.91 -13.78 2.44
CA ALA A 35 12.90 -13.13 1.14
C ALA A 35 13.57 -14.04 0.09
N ASP A 36 12.76 -14.62 -0.79
CA ASP A 36 13.22 -15.25 -2.02
C ASP A 36 13.33 -14.17 -3.10
N ALA A 37 14.42 -14.19 -3.89
CA ALA A 37 14.64 -13.28 -5.01
C ALA A 37 13.49 -13.33 -6.04
N LEU A 38 12.77 -14.45 -6.15
CA LEU A 38 11.65 -14.61 -7.07
C LEU A 38 10.34 -13.95 -6.58
N ALA A 39 10.17 -13.70 -5.29
CA ALA A 39 8.92 -13.13 -4.73
C ALA A 39 9.19 -11.92 -3.82
N ALA A 40 10.32 -11.25 -4.02
CA ALA A 40 10.76 -10.11 -3.24
C ALA A 40 9.90 -8.87 -3.49
N ILE A 41 9.40 -8.26 -2.42
CA ILE A 41 8.64 -7.00 -2.46
C ILE A 41 9.49 -5.90 -1.82
N VAL A 42 9.68 -4.80 -2.53
CA VAL A 42 10.33 -3.61 -1.96
C VAL A 42 9.29 -2.79 -1.20
N LEU A 43 9.44 -2.72 0.11
CA LEU A 43 8.63 -1.86 0.97
C LEU A 43 9.34 -0.51 1.15
N ASN A 44 8.70 0.55 0.68
CA ASN A 44 9.11 1.94 0.84
C ASN A 44 8.16 2.63 1.83
N PRO A 45 8.41 2.46 3.13
CA PRO A 45 7.44 2.65 4.20
C PRO A 45 7.03 4.09 4.46
N ASP A 46 7.76 5.10 3.96
CA ASP A 46 7.54 6.52 4.26
C ASP A 46 7.88 7.39 3.03
N TRP A 47 7.81 6.83 1.82
CA TRP A 47 8.09 7.55 0.58
C TRP A 47 6.85 7.64 -0.30
N VAL A 48 6.49 8.85 -0.70
CA VAL A 48 5.43 9.13 -1.67
C VAL A 48 6.00 9.62 -2.98
N ARG A 49 5.30 9.36 -4.08
CA ARG A 49 5.64 9.90 -5.40
C ARG A 49 4.81 11.16 -5.67
N LEU A 50 5.50 12.25 -5.99
CA LEU A 50 4.91 13.54 -6.33
C LEU A 50 4.61 13.66 -7.82
N ARG A 51 3.82 14.67 -8.20
CA ARG A 51 3.35 14.96 -9.56
C ARG A 51 4.48 15.15 -10.58
N ASN A 52 5.59 15.73 -10.15
CA ASN A 52 6.78 15.92 -10.97
C ASN A 52 7.63 14.63 -11.10
N GLY A 53 7.16 13.51 -10.57
CA GLY A 53 7.87 12.23 -10.53
C GLY A 53 8.91 12.12 -9.43
N ALA A 54 9.13 13.17 -8.62
CA ALA A 54 10.04 13.12 -7.49
C ALA A 54 9.48 12.22 -6.37
N GLN A 55 10.37 11.77 -5.49
CA GLN A 55 10.00 11.09 -4.26
C GLN A 55 10.22 12.02 -3.08
N ALA A 56 9.27 12.03 -2.15
CA ALA A 56 9.37 12.78 -0.89
C ALA A 56 9.17 11.85 0.29
N ALA A 57 9.94 12.09 1.36
CA ALA A 57 9.77 11.41 2.62
C ALA A 57 8.62 12.05 3.40
N VAL A 58 7.64 11.26 3.84
CA VAL A 58 6.51 11.74 4.65
C VAL A 58 6.82 11.80 6.14
N ARG A 59 7.90 11.14 6.58
CA ARG A 59 8.35 11.08 7.98
C ARG A 59 9.79 11.57 8.10
N GLN A 60 10.13 12.20 9.23
CA GLN A 60 11.49 12.62 9.58
C GLN A 60 11.88 12.05 10.96
N PRO A 61 12.86 11.12 11.06
CA PRO A 61 13.54 10.45 9.94
C PRO A 61 12.64 9.42 9.24
N PRO A 62 12.79 9.18 7.93
CA PRO A 62 12.05 8.13 7.23
C PRO A 62 12.49 6.75 7.71
N ARG A 63 11.52 5.83 7.85
CA ARG A 63 11.80 4.41 8.06
C ARG A 63 12.59 3.86 6.86
N PRO A 64 13.56 2.98 7.10
CA PRO A 64 14.41 2.46 6.03
C PRO A 64 13.61 1.55 5.09
N SER A 65 13.87 1.63 3.79
CA SER A 65 13.33 0.68 2.83
C SER A 65 13.84 -0.73 3.10
N ILE A 66 12.95 -1.72 3.01
CA ILE A 66 13.27 -3.14 3.23
C ILE A 66 12.73 -4.01 2.09
N THR A 67 13.30 -5.20 1.93
CA THR A 67 12.78 -6.23 1.03
C THR A 67 12.09 -7.31 1.86
N VAL A 68 10.85 -7.64 1.53
CA VAL A 68 10.03 -8.61 2.28
C VAL A 68 9.40 -9.64 1.35
N CYS A 69 9.13 -10.83 1.86
CA CYS A 69 8.24 -11.77 1.20
C CYS A 69 6.77 -11.33 1.38
N PRO A 70 5.81 -11.91 0.62
CA PRO A 70 4.40 -11.56 0.73
C PRO A 70 3.85 -11.66 2.16
N GLU A 71 4.17 -12.73 2.90
CA GLU A 71 3.60 -12.90 4.24
C GLU A 71 4.16 -11.88 5.25
N CYS A 72 5.46 -11.58 5.20
CA CYS A 72 6.06 -10.54 6.03
C CYS A 72 5.48 -9.16 5.70
N LEU A 73 5.15 -8.87 4.44
CA LEU A 73 4.46 -7.64 4.08
C LEU A 73 3.07 -7.55 4.74
N LEU A 74 2.29 -8.63 4.67
CA LEU A 74 0.93 -8.66 5.23
C LEU A 74 0.96 -8.45 6.75
N GLN A 75 1.88 -9.10 7.45
CA GLN A 75 2.09 -8.92 8.90
C GLN A 75 2.46 -7.47 9.25
N LEU A 76 3.27 -6.81 8.41
CA LEU A 76 3.64 -5.42 8.61
C LEU A 76 2.49 -4.45 8.31
N LEU A 77 1.63 -4.76 7.34
CA LEU A 77 0.48 -3.92 6.97
C LEU A 77 -0.69 -4.03 7.95
N GLU A 78 -0.93 -5.21 8.51
CA GLU A 78 -2.06 -5.48 9.41
C GLU A 78 -2.22 -4.48 10.57
N PRO A 79 -1.21 -4.19 11.40
CA PRO A 79 -1.35 -3.22 12.49
C PRO A 79 -1.61 -1.80 11.96
N GLU A 80 -1.06 -1.45 10.80
CA GLU A 80 -1.29 -0.16 10.20
C GLU A 80 -2.73 -0.05 9.65
N LEU A 81 -3.30 -1.12 9.10
CA LEU A 81 -4.67 -1.14 8.58
C LEU A 81 -5.73 -1.20 9.69
N THR A 82 -5.44 -1.91 10.78
CA THR A 82 -6.39 -2.07 11.90
C THR A 82 -6.46 -0.86 12.84
N ALA A 83 -5.59 0.14 12.65
CA ALA A 83 -5.55 1.34 13.47
C ALA A 83 -6.91 2.08 13.47
N PRO A 84 -7.50 2.37 14.65
CA PRO A 84 -8.90 2.80 14.77
C PRO A 84 -9.17 4.18 14.14
N ASN A 85 -8.15 5.04 14.05
CA ASN A 85 -8.27 6.39 13.49
C ASN A 85 -7.87 6.45 12.02
N ARG A 86 -7.74 5.30 11.36
CA ARG A 86 -7.24 5.24 10.00
C ARG A 86 -8.33 4.81 9.03
N ARG A 87 -8.59 5.71 8.09
CA ARG A 87 -9.50 5.52 6.98
C ARG A 87 -8.70 5.23 5.72
N VAL A 88 -9.09 4.15 5.06
CA VAL A 88 -8.44 3.67 3.84
C VAL A 88 -9.50 3.44 2.78
N VAL A 89 -9.32 4.06 1.63
CA VAL A 89 -10.04 3.70 0.40
C VAL A 89 -9.11 2.79 -0.41
N ALA A 90 -9.42 1.51 -0.52
CA ALA A 90 -8.64 0.58 -1.33
C ALA A 90 -9.34 0.34 -2.67
N PHE A 91 -8.58 0.43 -3.75
CA PHE A 91 -9.02 0.00 -5.07
C PHE A 91 -8.63 -1.47 -5.29
N GLU A 92 -9.58 -2.30 -5.71
CA GLU A 92 -9.34 -3.74 -5.91
C GLU A 92 -8.26 -4.01 -6.99
N PRO A 93 -7.18 -4.75 -6.68
CA PRO A 93 -6.17 -5.12 -7.67
C PRO A 93 -6.73 -5.97 -8.82
N ALA A 94 -6.11 -5.88 -10.00
CA ALA A 94 -6.49 -6.67 -11.17
C ALA A 94 -6.35 -8.19 -10.93
N LYS A 95 -7.07 -9.01 -11.71
CA LYS A 95 -7.00 -10.48 -11.56
C LYS A 95 -5.65 -11.05 -11.96
N GLU A 96 -4.98 -10.36 -12.87
CA GLU A 96 -3.66 -10.68 -13.42
C GLU A 96 -2.53 -10.44 -12.40
N GLY A 97 -2.86 -9.84 -11.25
CA GLY A 97 -1.94 -9.53 -10.16
C GLY A 97 -1.63 -8.04 -10.05
N LEU A 98 -0.69 -7.71 -9.19
CA LEU A 98 -0.31 -6.35 -8.82
C LEU A 98 1.17 -6.10 -9.17
N SER A 99 1.50 -4.98 -9.83
CA SER A 99 2.90 -4.61 -10.10
C SER A 99 3.45 -3.55 -9.13
N ALA A 100 2.59 -2.70 -8.56
CA ALA A 100 2.88 -1.89 -7.37
C ALA A 100 1.58 -1.45 -6.67
N LEU A 101 1.65 -1.07 -5.39
CA LEU A 101 0.50 -0.52 -4.66
C LEU A 101 0.93 0.71 -3.86
N ALA A 102 0.39 1.86 -4.23
CA ALA A 102 0.76 3.13 -3.61
C ALA A 102 -0.39 3.71 -2.80
N PHE A 103 -0.12 3.96 -1.52
CA PHE A 103 -0.93 4.79 -0.65
C PHE A 103 -0.67 6.26 -0.95
N ILE A 104 -1.75 7.02 -1.12
CA ILE A 104 -1.75 8.46 -1.29
C ILE A 104 -2.64 9.05 -0.19
N GLU A 105 -2.06 9.90 0.65
CA GLU A 105 -2.82 10.64 1.65
C GLU A 105 -3.75 11.66 1.01
N GLN A 106 -4.87 11.92 1.68
CA GLN A 106 -5.86 12.89 1.23
C GLN A 106 -5.24 14.25 0.88
N ASP A 107 -4.37 14.75 1.75
CA ASP A 107 -3.72 16.06 1.61
C ASP A 107 -2.71 16.10 0.44
N HIS A 108 -2.26 14.93 -0.01
CA HIS A 108 -1.33 14.78 -1.12
C HIS A 108 -2.00 14.36 -2.43
N LEU A 109 -3.34 14.24 -2.47
CA LEU A 109 -4.04 13.86 -3.70
C LEU A 109 -3.81 14.88 -4.83
N GLY A 110 -3.75 16.17 -4.53
CA GLY A 110 -3.45 17.21 -5.54
C GLY A 110 -2.08 17.06 -6.19
N ASP A 111 -1.13 16.45 -5.47
CA ASP A 111 0.25 16.20 -5.91
C ASP A 111 0.44 14.77 -6.45
N SER A 112 -0.62 13.97 -6.58
CA SER A 112 -0.53 12.57 -7.04
C SER A 112 -0.14 12.42 -8.51
N GLY A 113 -0.36 13.47 -9.33
CA GLY A 113 -0.22 13.40 -10.78
C GLY A 113 -1.34 12.62 -11.49
N LEU A 114 -2.43 12.29 -10.79
CA LEU A 114 -3.61 11.70 -11.40
C LEU A 114 -4.27 12.66 -12.42
N PRO A 115 -4.90 12.13 -13.48
CA PRO A 115 -5.79 12.90 -14.34
C PRO A 115 -6.88 13.62 -13.52
N ALA A 116 -7.35 14.78 -13.99
CA ALA A 116 -8.30 15.60 -13.24
C ALA A 116 -9.61 14.86 -12.90
N GLU A 117 -10.14 14.07 -13.83
CA GLU A 117 -11.32 13.23 -13.62
C GLU A 117 -11.13 12.19 -12.50
N ASP A 118 -9.98 11.51 -12.50
CA ASP A 118 -9.60 10.51 -11.52
C ASP A 118 -9.35 11.15 -10.15
N LEU A 119 -8.73 12.34 -10.13
CA LEU A 119 -8.52 13.12 -8.90
C LEU A 119 -9.83 13.51 -8.23
N ILE A 120 -10.79 14.07 -8.98
CA ILE A 120 -12.11 14.44 -8.46
C ILE A 120 -12.81 13.20 -7.90
N HIS A 121 -12.75 12.08 -8.62
CA HIS A 121 -13.33 10.83 -8.15
C HIS A 121 -12.69 10.35 -6.83
N CYS A 122 -11.36 10.29 -6.76
CA CYS A 122 -10.61 9.94 -5.56
C CYS A 122 -10.95 10.83 -4.36
N GLN A 123 -10.98 12.15 -4.56
CA GLN A 123 -11.35 13.11 -3.51
C GLN A 123 -12.76 12.84 -2.98
N SER A 124 -13.72 12.54 -3.87
CA SER A 124 -15.09 12.21 -3.45
C SER A 124 -15.15 10.94 -2.60
N LEU A 125 -14.39 9.90 -2.95
CA LEU A 125 -14.35 8.62 -2.21
C LEU A 125 -13.73 8.77 -0.83
N VAL A 126 -12.68 9.58 -0.71
CA VAL A 126 -12.01 9.82 0.58
C VAL A 126 -12.86 10.70 1.50
N ALA A 127 -13.69 11.59 0.93
CA ALA A 127 -14.61 12.43 1.70
C ALA A 127 -15.95 11.74 2.04
N GLU A 128 -16.30 10.65 1.36
CA GLU A 128 -17.61 9.99 1.47
C GLU A 128 -17.94 9.63 2.93
N PRO A 129 -19.11 10.01 3.49
CA PRO A 129 -19.51 9.54 4.80
C PRO A 129 -19.75 8.02 4.72
N LEU A 130 -19.12 7.26 5.62
CA LEU A 130 -19.29 5.81 5.66
C LEU A 130 -20.37 5.45 6.69
N GLY A 131 -21.24 4.50 6.34
CA GLY A 131 -22.26 3.97 7.23
C GLY A 131 -21.74 2.87 8.14
N GLY A 132 -22.53 1.81 8.31
CA GLY A 132 -22.13 0.61 9.02
C GLY A 132 -21.28 -0.33 8.16
N CYS A 133 -20.44 -1.11 8.82
CA CYS A 133 -19.72 -2.23 8.25
C CYS A 133 -20.72 -3.27 7.73
N GLN A 134 -20.56 -3.69 6.49
CA GLN A 134 -21.45 -4.67 5.84
C GLN A 134 -21.34 -6.09 6.44
N LYS A 135 -20.36 -6.36 7.31
CA LYS A 135 -20.18 -7.66 7.98
C LYS A 135 -20.77 -7.69 9.40
N CYS A 136 -20.59 -6.62 10.18
CA CYS A 136 -20.96 -6.63 11.60
C CYS A 136 -21.76 -5.40 12.08
N GLY A 137 -22.08 -4.46 11.19
CA GLY A 137 -22.85 -3.25 11.53
C GLY A 137 -22.09 -2.16 12.29
N GLN A 138 -20.89 -2.43 12.82
CA GLN A 138 -20.03 -1.43 13.48
C GLN A 138 -19.67 -0.28 12.52
N PRO A 139 -19.32 0.93 12.99
CA PRO A 139 -18.95 2.05 12.12
C PRO A 139 -17.88 1.66 11.09
N ALA A 140 -18.14 1.96 9.82
CA ALA A 140 -17.19 1.69 8.75
C ALA A 140 -16.11 2.78 8.69
N MET A 141 -14.86 2.35 8.52
CA MET A 141 -13.68 3.20 8.36
C MET A 141 -12.97 2.94 7.03
N HIS A 142 -13.16 1.76 6.44
CA HIS A 142 -12.57 1.37 5.18
C HIS A 142 -13.62 1.26 4.09
N LEU A 143 -13.22 1.69 2.90
CA LEU A 143 -13.97 1.57 1.67
C LEU A 143 -13.17 0.74 0.69
N LEU A 144 -13.73 -0.36 0.22
CA LEU A 144 -13.18 -1.11 -0.90
C LEU A 144 -13.98 -0.76 -2.16
N VAL A 145 -13.30 -0.23 -3.18
CA VAL A 145 -13.89 0.06 -4.47
C VAL A 145 -13.58 -1.09 -5.41
N LYS A 146 -14.64 -1.79 -5.86
CA LYS A 146 -14.52 -2.97 -6.69
C LYS A 146 -14.20 -2.61 -8.13
N ARG A 147 -13.33 -3.42 -8.72
CA ARG A 147 -13.03 -3.30 -10.15
C ARG A 147 -14.21 -3.87 -10.95
N SER A 148 -14.69 -3.11 -11.93
CA SER A 148 -15.59 -3.61 -12.96
C SER A 148 -14.79 -4.43 -13.99
N SER A 149 -15.44 -5.36 -14.68
CA SER A 149 -14.81 -6.25 -15.65
C SER A 149 -14.41 -5.56 -16.98
N THR A 150 -14.19 -4.24 -16.97
CA THR A 150 -13.90 -3.47 -18.19
C THR A 150 -12.44 -3.59 -18.62
N SER A 151 -12.21 -3.49 -19.93
CA SER A 151 -10.93 -3.79 -20.59
C SER A 151 -9.93 -2.63 -20.62
N GLU A 152 -10.25 -1.45 -20.07
CA GLU A 152 -9.36 -0.27 -20.10
C GLU A 152 -8.37 -0.30 -18.93
N LYS A 153 -7.15 -0.80 -19.18
CA LYS A 153 -6.08 -0.77 -18.18
C LYS A 153 -5.72 0.66 -17.79
N GLY A 154 -5.48 0.88 -16.50
CA GLY A 154 -4.87 2.11 -15.98
C GLY A 154 -5.78 3.32 -15.76
N LYS A 155 -7.10 3.21 -15.99
CA LYS A 155 -8.05 4.28 -15.62
C LYS A 155 -8.84 3.91 -14.37
N LEU A 156 -9.05 4.86 -13.46
CA LEU A 156 -9.94 4.63 -12.31
C LEU A 156 -11.41 4.48 -12.73
N VAL A 157 -11.75 4.86 -13.96
CA VAL A 157 -13.04 4.58 -14.61
C VAL A 157 -13.42 3.09 -14.58
N THR A 158 -12.43 2.19 -14.45
CA THR A 158 -12.67 0.76 -14.27
C THR A 158 -13.28 0.38 -12.92
N PHE A 159 -13.35 1.26 -11.93
CA PHE A 159 -13.87 0.94 -10.59
C PHE A 159 -15.36 1.25 -10.41
N ARG A 160 -16.18 0.65 -11.28
CA ARG A 160 -17.65 0.70 -11.21
C ARG A 160 -18.28 -0.59 -10.68
N GLY A 161 -17.48 -1.52 -10.16
CA GLY A 161 -17.94 -2.83 -9.67
C GLY A 161 -18.73 -2.79 -8.35
N GLY A 162 -18.94 -1.60 -7.79
CA GLY A 162 -19.60 -1.36 -6.51
C GLY A 162 -18.63 -0.97 -5.41
N LYS A 163 -19.19 -0.67 -4.23
CA LYS A 163 -18.47 -0.24 -3.03
C LYS A 163 -18.80 -1.18 -1.87
N GLU A 164 -17.79 -1.55 -1.10
CA GLU A 164 -17.95 -2.28 0.14
C GLU A 164 -17.41 -1.48 1.32
N TYR A 165 -18.13 -1.53 2.45
CA TYR A 165 -17.85 -0.71 3.63
C TYR A 165 -17.51 -1.60 4.81
N TYR A 166 -16.38 -1.34 5.46
CA TYR A 166 -15.87 -2.18 6.53
C TYR A 166 -15.39 -1.38 7.74
N CYS A 167 -15.57 -1.94 8.94
CA CYS A 167 -14.88 -1.48 10.14
C CYS A 167 -13.38 -1.81 10.04
N PRO A 168 -12.51 -1.29 10.94
CA PRO A 168 -11.07 -1.51 10.87
C PRO A 168 -10.66 -2.98 10.75
N ALA A 169 -11.22 -3.85 11.59
CA ALA A 169 -10.89 -5.29 11.59
C ALA A 169 -11.25 -5.97 10.27
N HIS A 170 -12.52 -5.87 9.83
CA HIS A 170 -12.97 -6.54 8.60
C HIS A 170 -12.37 -5.92 7.33
N GLY A 171 -12.06 -4.62 7.35
CA GLY A 171 -11.45 -3.96 6.19
C GLY A 171 -9.98 -4.35 6.04
N ALA A 172 -9.25 -4.45 7.15
CA ALA A 172 -7.90 -4.99 7.15
C ALA A 172 -7.90 -6.45 6.66
N GLU A 173 -8.74 -7.31 7.23
CA GLU A 173 -8.89 -8.71 6.81
C GLU A 173 -9.17 -8.81 5.30
N ARG A 174 -10.13 -8.01 4.80
CA ARG A 174 -10.51 -8.02 3.39
C ARG A 174 -9.38 -7.58 2.48
N LEU A 175 -8.69 -6.49 2.81
CA LEU A 175 -7.60 -5.97 2.00
C LEU A 175 -6.38 -6.91 2.02
N LEU A 176 -6.00 -7.43 3.19
CA LEU A 176 -4.90 -8.39 3.32
C LEU A 176 -5.21 -9.70 2.58
N GLY A 177 -6.46 -10.18 2.62
CA GLY A 177 -6.89 -11.32 1.83
C GLY A 177 -6.76 -11.09 0.32
N LEU A 178 -7.19 -9.92 -0.16
CA LEU A 178 -7.01 -9.54 -1.56
C LEU A 178 -5.53 -9.46 -1.94
N LEU A 179 -4.68 -8.85 -1.11
CA LEU A 179 -3.24 -8.79 -1.39
C LEU A 179 -2.63 -10.19 -1.40
N ARG A 180 -2.99 -11.07 -0.47
CA ARG A 180 -2.52 -12.46 -0.46
C ARG A 180 -2.87 -13.21 -1.75
N GLU A 181 -4.05 -12.97 -2.31
CA GLU A 181 -4.50 -13.58 -3.58
C GLU A 181 -3.86 -12.95 -4.82
N ARG A 182 -3.48 -11.67 -4.76
CA ARG A 182 -3.11 -10.86 -5.93
C ARG A 182 -1.62 -10.54 -6.03
N LEU A 183 -0.87 -10.71 -4.95
CA LEU A 183 0.58 -10.54 -4.98
C LEU A 183 1.19 -11.64 -5.86
N PRO A 184 1.89 -11.27 -6.94
CA PRO A 184 2.44 -12.24 -7.86
C PRO A 184 3.68 -12.94 -7.28
N GLN A 185 4.00 -14.12 -7.82
CA GLN A 185 5.27 -14.82 -7.58
C GLN A 185 6.41 -14.23 -8.44
N ARG A 186 6.48 -12.89 -8.48
CA ARG A 186 7.52 -12.11 -9.17
C ARG A 186 7.82 -10.86 -8.35
N PRO A 187 8.98 -10.20 -8.51
CA PRO A 187 9.26 -8.96 -7.81
C PRO A 187 8.19 -7.89 -8.06
N VAL A 188 7.62 -7.36 -6.97
CA VAL A 188 6.63 -6.28 -7.00
C VAL A 188 7.34 -4.97 -6.67
N GLY A 189 6.99 -3.92 -7.41
CA GLY A 189 7.41 -2.56 -7.12
C GLY A 189 6.90 -2.05 -5.76
N CYS A 190 7.35 -0.85 -5.42
CA CYS A 190 7.15 -0.18 -4.14
C CYS A 190 5.73 -0.36 -3.57
N ILE A 191 5.63 -1.05 -2.45
CA ILE A 191 4.47 -0.96 -1.55
C ILE A 191 4.85 -0.01 -0.42
N ASN A 192 3.88 0.74 0.08
CA ASN A 192 4.06 1.63 1.21
C ASN A 192 2.97 1.43 2.27
N PHE A 193 3.19 2.02 3.44
CA PHE A 193 2.21 2.04 4.51
C PHE A 193 1.21 3.19 4.34
N PRO A 194 0.10 3.16 5.09
CA PRO A 194 -0.66 4.37 5.32
C PRO A 194 0.05 5.22 6.38
N TYR A 195 0.25 6.50 6.12
CA TYR A 195 1.05 7.36 7.01
C TYR A 195 0.24 8.47 7.71
N GLY A 196 -1.05 8.60 7.36
CA GLY A 196 -1.97 9.58 7.92
C GLY A 196 -3.31 8.97 8.36
N GLU A 197 -4.26 9.85 8.67
CA GLU A 197 -5.62 9.46 9.09
C GLU A 197 -6.49 9.00 7.93
N ARG A 198 -6.30 9.58 6.73
CA ARG A 198 -7.15 9.32 5.57
C ARG A 198 -6.35 9.26 4.28
N GLY A 199 -6.60 8.26 3.46
CA GLY A 199 -6.01 8.16 2.15
C GLY A 199 -6.52 6.97 1.37
N LEU A 200 -5.85 6.67 0.26
CA LEU A 200 -6.29 5.63 -0.65
C LEU A 200 -5.12 4.82 -1.22
N TYR A 201 -5.35 3.54 -1.48
CA TYR A 201 -4.41 2.66 -2.18
C TYR A 201 -4.77 2.55 -3.66
N ILE A 202 -3.86 2.95 -4.55
CA ILE A 202 -3.99 2.78 -5.99
C ILE A 202 -3.11 1.61 -6.44
N PRO A 203 -3.68 0.56 -7.05
CA PRO A 203 -2.90 -0.46 -7.73
C PRO A 203 -2.34 0.10 -9.04
N ALA A 204 -1.05 -0.11 -9.26
CA ALA A 204 -0.46 -0.03 -10.58
C ALA A 204 -0.43 -1.45 -11.18
N ASP A 205 -0.96 -1.58 -12.40
CA ASP A 205 -0.94 -2.81 -13.20
C ASP A 205 0.22 -2.76 -14.20
#